data_AF-A0A8H2JDD6-F1
#
_entry.id   AF-A0A8H2JDD6-F1
#
_cell.length_a   1.000
_cell.length_b   1.000
_cell.length_c   1.000
_cell.angle_alpha   90.00
_cell.angle_beta   90.00
_cell.angle_gamma   90.00
#
_symmetry.space_group_name_H-M   'P 1'
#
loop_
_entity.id
_entity.type
_entity.pdbx_description
1 polymer ?
#
loop_
_entity_poly.entity_id
_entity_poly.type
_entity_poly.pdbx_seq_one_letter_code
_entity_poly.pdbx_strand_id
1 'polypeptide(L)'
;MSQPAETASAPTLSHRAAALRVVVGLALTGALGGVVWAFLAPPVDAVVALTKKGQRIHGYFGDESDRVFLGGALAVGLLTVIAVVAATLVWQWRAHRGPLLAGALALGNVAAAGALTGVGAVVAHWRYGTPDLAGAPLSPEHRVGYLVEAPPVFFGHSPWVIATTLIFPAGVAALVYLFCTLATKRDDLGAWPPVEPAPVRLPAAVAPVATDAQSEVPAEPSC
;
A
#
# COMPACT_ATOMS: atom_id res chain seq x y z
N MET A 1 26.33 -26.52 21.49
CA MET A 1 25.84 -27.05 20.20
C MET A 1 25.93 -25.92 19.19
N SER A 2 26.97 -25.95 18.35
CA SER A 2 27.21 -24.93 17.33
C SER A 2 26.33 -25.23 16.13
N GLN A 3 25.36 -24.35 15.83
CA GLN A 3 24.60 -24.45 14.58
C GLN A 3 25.58 -24.28 13.41
N PRO A 4 25.60 -25.19 12.43
CA PRO A 4 26.37 -24.97 11.21
C PRO A 4 25.83 -23.70 10.54
N ALA A 5 26.72 -22.75 10.25
CA ALA A 5 26.39 -21.57 9.48
C ALA A 5 25.87 -22.05 8.11
N GLU A 6 24.56 -22.02 7.94
CA GLU A 6 23.91 -22.22 6.65
C GLU A 6 24.48 -21.12 5.74
N THR A 7 25.40 -21.52 4.86
CA THR A 7 25.98 -20.64 3.84
C THR A 7 24.87 -20.38 2.84
N ALA A 8 24.00 -19.42 3.19
CA ALA A 8 22.92 -18.98 2.33
C ALA A 8 23.53 -18.62 0.96
N SER A 9 23.03 -19.27 -0.08
CA SER A 9 23.54 -19.04 -1.43
C SER A 9 23.11 -17.67 -1.92
N ALA A 10 23.99 -17.00 -2.67
CA ALA A 10 23.72 -15.68 -3.22
C ALA A 10 22.44 -15.70 -4.09
N PRO A 11 21.60 -14.65 -4.05
CA PRO A 11 20.39 -14.59 -4.85
C PRO A 11 20.72 -14.64 -6.35
N THR A 12 19.98 -15.45 -7.10
CA THR A 12 20.11 -15.53 -8.57
C THR A 12 19.58 -14.29 -9.29
N LEU A 13 18.77 -13.47 -8.60
CA LEU A 13 18.20 -12.22 -9.11
C LEU A 13 18.94 -11.02 -8.54
N SER A 14 19.27 -10.07 -9.42
CA SER A 14 19.76 -8.77 -8.99
C SER A 14 18.66 -7.96 -8.29
N HIS A 15 19.05 -7.07 -7.37
CA HIS A 15 18.10 -6.19 -6.68
C HIS A 15 17.28 -5.31 -7.64
N ARG A 16 17.88 -4.87 -8.76
CA ARG A 16 17.17 -4.10 -9.79
C ARG A 16 16.11 -4.93 -10.51
N ALA A 17 16.43 -6.18 -10.85
CA ALA A 17 15.47 -7.09 -11.48
C ALA A 17 14.31 -7.44 -10.53
N ALA A 18 14.61 -7.65 -9.23
CA ALA A 18 13.59 -7.86 -8.21
C ALA A 18 12.66 -6.63 -8.07
N ALA A 19 13.24 -5.43 -7.97
CA ALA A 19 12.48 -4.18 -7.93
C ALA A 19 11.56 -4.00 -9.15
N LEU A 20 12.08 -4.23 -10.35
CA LEU A 20 11.30 -4.15 -11.58
C LEU A 20 10.14 -5.15 -11.59
N ARG A 21 10.37 -6.39 -11.15
CA ARG A 21 9.32 -7.42 -11.04
C ARG A 21 8.21 -7.00 -10.10
N VAL A 22 8.53 -6.36 -8.98
CA VAL A 22 7.53 -5.84 -8.04
C VAL A 22 6.66 -4.77 -8.70
N VAL A 23 7.28 -3.79 -9.36
CA VAL A 23 6.54 -2.70 -10.02
C VAL A 23 5.64 -3.24 -11.13
N VAL A 24 6.17 -4.10 -12.00
CA VAL A 24 5.40 -4.70 -13.11
C VAL A 24 4.30 -5.61 -12.59
N GLY A 25 4.59 -6.47 -11.62
CA GLY A 25 3.60 -7.37 -11.03
C GLY A 25 2.44 -6.61 -10.37
N LEU A 26 2.75 -5.51 -9.67
CA LEU A 26 1.75 -4.64 -9.07
C LEU A 26 0.92 -3.89 -10.11
N ALA A 27 1.54 -3.35 -11.16
CA ALA A 27 0.81 -2.70 -12.25
C ALA A 27 -0.18 -3.66 -12.93
N LEU A 28 0.25 -4.89 -13.22
CA LEU A 28 -0.61 -5.94 -13.78
C LEU A 28 -1.74 -6.33 -12.82
N THR A 29 -1.43 -6.47 -11.52
CA THR A 29 -2.43 -6.77 -10.49
C THR A 29 -3.45 -5.64 -10.37
N GLY A 30 -3.01 -4.38 -10.44
CA GLY A 30 -3.88 -3.21 -10.48
C GLY A 30 -4.81 -3.22 -11.68
N ALA A 31 -4.28 -3.50 -12.89
CA ALA A 31 -5.07 -3.62 -14.11
C ALA A 31 -6.18 -4.68 -13.97
N LEU A 32 -5.84 -5.87 -13.46
CA LEU A 32 -6.83 -6.93 -13.18
C LEU A 32 -7.86 -6.47 -12.14
N GLY A 33 -7.41 -5.78 -11.08
CA GLY A 33 -8.28 -5.17 -10.09
C GLY A 33 -9.25 -4.17 -10.70
N GLY A 34 -8.83 -3.39 -11.72
CA GLY A 34 -9.69 -2.47 -12.46
C GLY A 34 -10.77 -3.17 -13.26
N VAL A 35 -10.43 -4.29 -13.92
CA VAL A 35 -11.42 -5.14 -14.58
C VAL A 35 -12.43 -5.67 -13.58
N VAL A 36 -11.96 -6.27 -12.48
CA VAL A 36 -12.83 -6.80 -11.42
C VAL A 36 -13.74 -5.71 -10.85
N TRP A 37 -13.18 -4.53 -10.57
CA TRP A 37 -13.93 -3.38 -10.09
C TRP A 37 -15.06 -3.00 -11.07
N ALA A 38 -14.82 -2.95 -12.38
CA ALA A 38 -15.82 -2.53 -13.36
C ALA A 38 -17.03 -3.51 -13.47
N PHE A 39 -16.86 -4.76 -13.04
CA PHE A 39 -17.95 -5.74 -12.97
C PHE A 39 -18.66 -5.75 -11.61
N LEU A 40 -17.94 -5.48 -10.52
CA LEU A 40 -18.50 -5.46 -9.17
C LEU A 40 -19.18 -4.14 -8.81
N ALA A 41 -18.67 -3.01 -9.32
CA ALA A 41 -19.21 -1.70 -9.00
C ALA A 41 -20.64 -1.57 -9.59
N PRO A 42 -21.64 -1.27 -8.74
CA PRO A 42 -23.01 -1.14 -9.21
C PRO A 42 -23.13 0.07 -10.15
N PRO A 43 -23.97 0.00 -11.20
CA PRO A 43 -24.30 1.17 -12.01
C PRO A 43 -24.98 2.25 -11.17
N VAL A 44 -24.94 3.49 -11.68
CA VAL A 44 -25.58 4.63 -11.03
C VAL A 44 -26.75 5.15 -11.88
N ASP A 45 -27.95 5.19 -11.32
CA ASP A 45 -29.17 5.72 -11.93
C ASP A 45 -29.26 7.26 -11.74
N ALA A 46 -28.55 8.01 -12.57
CA ALA A 46 -28.61 9.46 -12.61
C ALA A 46 -30.00 10.00 -12.97
N VAL A 47 -30.34 11.16 -12.41
CA VAL A 47 -31.58 11.88 -12.75
C VAL A 47 -31.24 13.24 -13.35
N VAL A 48 -31.83 13.50 -14.52
CA VAL A 48 -31.78 14.80 -15.18
C VAL A 48 -33.14 15.45 -15.08
N ALA A 49 -33.20 16.63 -14.47
CA ALA A 49 -34.43 17.38 -14.26
C ALA A 49 -34.40 18.73 -14.99
N LEU A 50 -35.55 19.14 -15.54
CA LEU A 50 -35.75 20.44 -16.17
C LEU A 50 -36.36 21.43 -15.17
N THR A 51 -35.61 22.47 -14.82
CA THR A 51 -36.09 23.56 -13.96
C THR A 51 -37.24 24.34 -14.59
N LYS A 52 -37.95 25.13 -13.77
CA LYS A 52 -38.98 26.06 -14.26
C LYS A 52 -38.44 27.07 -15.29
N LYS A 53 -37.16 27.41 -15.21
CA LYS A 53 -36.45 28.30 -16.15
C LYS A 53 -35.93 27.58 -17.40
N GLY A 54 -36.20 26.28 -17.56
CA GLY A 54 -35.73 25.49 -18.71
C GLY A 54 -34.27 25.02 -18.63
N GLN A 55 -33.59 25.23 -17.50
CA GLN A 55 -32.24 24.70 -17.28
C GLN A 55 -32.30 23.23 -16.86
N ARG A 56 -31.40 22.41 -17.42
CA ARG A 56 -31.21 21.00 -17.04
C ARG A 56 -30.29 20.92 -15.83
N ILE A 57 -30.71 20.22 -14.78
CA ILE A 57 -29.93 19.93 -13.59
C ILE A 57 -29.71 18.42 -13.54
N HIS A 58 -28.46 18.01 -13.33
CA HIS A 58 -28.07 16.63 -13.11
C HIS A 58 -27.86 16.39 -11.61
N GLY A 59 -28.38 15.29 -11.08
CA GLY A 59 -28.15 14.89 -9.70
C GLY A 59 -28.48 13.43 -9.44
N TYR A 60 -28.15 13.01 -8.23
CA TYR A 60 -28.43 11.69 -7.68
C TYR A 60 -29.45 11.86 -6.55
N PHE A 61 -30.47 11.01 -6.48
CA PHE A 61 -31.51 11.09 -5.45
C PHE A 61 -31.53 9.83 -4.59
N GLY A 62 -31.76 10.01 -3.28
CA GLY A 62 -31.90 8.90 -2.33
C GLY A 62 -30.66 8.01 -2.30
N ASP A 63 -30.90 6.69 -2.28
CA ASP A 63 -29.86 5.65 -2.18
C ASP A 63 -28.87 5.65 -3.35
N GLU A 64 -29.16 6.38 -4.43
CA GLU A 64 -28.31 6.43 -5.60
C GLU A 64 -27.01 7.19 -5.38
N SER A 65 -27.02 8.19 -4.49
CA SER A 65 -25.78 8.87 -4.10
C SER A 65 -24.83 7.94 -3.33
N ASP A 66 -25.35 6.94 -2.64
CA ASP A 66 -24.53 5.97 -1.91
C ASP A 66 -23.78 5.04 -2.87
N ARG A 67 -24.37 4.74 -4.02
CA ARG A 67 -23.72 3.92 -5.06
C ARG A 67 -22.55 4.65 -5.72
N VAL A 68 -22.65 5.97 -5.89
CA VAL A 68 -21.54 6.83 -6.33
C VAL A 68 -20.37 6.72 -5.34
N PHE A 69 -20.65 6.81 -4.05
CA PHE A 69 -19.64 6.65 -3.00
C PHE A 69 -19.06 5.23 -2.96
N LEU A 70 -19.92 4.22 -3.09
CA LEU A 70 -19.53 2.81 -3.06
C LEU A 70 -18.57 2.46 -4.20
N GLY A 71 -18.74 3.03 -5.39
CA GLY A 71 -17.81 2.84 -6.51
C GLY A 71 -16.38 3.24 -6.14
N GLY A 72 -16.19 4.46 -5.62
CA GLY A 72 -14.88 4.94 -5.16
C GLY A 72 -14.34 4.15 -3.96
N ALA A 73 -15.22 3.83 -2.99
CA ALA A 73 -14.84 3.05 -1.81
C ALA A 73 -14.37 1.63 -2.17
N LEU A 74 -15.03 0.98 -3.14
CA LEU A 74 -14.63 -0.34 -3.62
C LEU A 74 -13.25 -0.30 -4.30
N ALA A 75 -12.99 0.73 -5.11
CA ALA A 75 -11.66 0.91 -5.74
C ALA A 75 -10.56 1.07 -4.69
N VAL A 76 -10.77 1.95 -3.70
CA VAL A 76 -9.81 2.15 -2.59
C VAL A 76 -9.65 0.90 -1.74
N GLY A 77 -10.75 0.17 -1.47
CA GLY A 77 -10.74 -1.10 -0.75
C GLY A 77 -9.89 -2.16 -1.45
N LEU A 78 -10.09 -2.35 -2.76
CA LEU A 78 -9.26 -3.26 -3.57
C LEU A 78 -7.79 -2.87 -3.55
N LEU A 79 -7.47 -1.58 -3.72
CA LEU A 79 -6.10 -1.08 -3.65
C LEU A 79 -5.46 -1.31 -2.28
N THR A 80 -6.24 -1.18 -1.20
CA THR A 80 -5.77 -1.47 0.17
C THR A 80 -5.41 -2.94 0.33
N VAL A 81 -6.25 -3.86 -0.16
CA VAL A 81 -5.98 -5.30 -0.14
C VAL A 81 -4.72 -5.62 -0.94
N ILE A 82 -4.59 -5.08 -2.17
CA ILE A 82 -3.40 -5.25 -3.00
C ILE A 82 -2.15 -4.75 -2.27
N ALA A 83 -2.20 -3.57 -1.66
CA ALA A 83 -1.08 -2.98 -0.94
C ALA A 83 -0.61 -3.84 0.24
N VAL A 84 -1.54 -4.33 1.06
CA VAL A 84 -1.23 -5.20 2.21
C VAL A 84 -0.64 -6.54 1.76
N VAL A 85 -1.26 -7.19 0.78
CA VAL A 85 -0.78 -8.49 0.26
C VAL A 85 0.58 -8.33 -0.40
N ALA A 86 0.77 -7.30 -1.22
CA ALA A 86 2.06 -7.05 -1.86
C ALA A 86 3.15 -6.74 -0.85
N ALA A 87 2.88 -5.90 0.16
CA ALA A 87 3.85 -5.60 1.21
C ALA A 87 4.27 -6.86 1.97
N THR A 88 3.31 -7.73 2.33
CA THR A 88 3.61 -8.98 3.04
C THR A 88 4.40 -9.98 2.17
N LEU A 89 4.06 -10.13 0.89
CA LEU A 89 4.79 -10.99 -0.06
C LEU A 89 6.20 -10.48 -0.34
N VAL A 90 6.35 -9.18 -0.62
CA VAL A 90 7.65 -8.53 -0.81
C VAL A 90 8.50 -8.65 0.44
N TRP A 91 7.89 -8.53 1.62
CA TRP A 91 8.58 -8.72 2.88
C TRP A 91 9.14 -10.15 3.05
N GLN A 92 8.46 -11.18 2.56
CA GLN A 92 8.99 -12.55 2.60
C GLN A 92 10.27 -12.71 1.75
N TRP A 93 10.52 -11.81 0.80
CA TRP A 93 11.69 -11.87 -0.08
C TRP A 93 12.96 -11.33 0.60
N ARG A 94 13.40 -12.04 1.64
CA ARG A 94 14.51 -11.67 2.52
C ARG A 94 15.76 -11.21 1.77
N ALA A 95 16.16 -11.95 0.75
CA ALA A 95 17.37 -11.66 -0.03
C ALA A 95 17.39 -10.26 -0.66
N HIS A 96 16.24 -9.63 -0.90
CA HIS A 96 16.14 -8.34 -1.58
C HIS A 96 15.65 -7.21 -0.68
N ARG A 97 15.46 -7.45 0.63
CA ARG A 97 15.05 -6.42 1.59
C ARG A 97 16.00 -5.22 1.55
N GLY A 98 15.45 -4.04 1.72
CA GLY A 98 16.21 -2.79 1.72
C GLY A 98 15.45 -1.63 1.08
N PRO A 99 16.06 -0.44 1.05
CA PRO A 99 15.40 0.78 0.60
C PRO A 99 14.97 0.72 -0.86
N LEU A 100 15.71 0.00 -1.72
CA LEU A 100 15.34 -0.15 -3.13
C LEU A 100 14.02 -0.92 -3.29
N LEU A 101 13.86 -2.04 -2.57
CA LEU A 101 12.65 -2.86 -2.66
C LEU A 101 11.45 -2.17 -2.00
N ALA A 102 11.68 -1.42 -0.92
CA ALA A 102 10.66 -0.56 -0.31
C ALA A 102 10.20 0.55 -1.26
N GLY A 103 11.14 1.22 -1.94
CA GLY A 103 10.84 2.22 -2.97
C GLY A 103 10.10 1.62 -4.17
N ALA A 104 10.48 0.41 -4.60
CA ALA A 104 9.81 -0.32 -5.67
C ALA A 104 8.38 -0.73 -5.28
N LEU A 105 8.16 -1.13 -4.02
CA LEU A 105 6.83 -1.41 -3.48
C LEU A 105 5.95 -0.15 -3.47
N ALA A 106 6.50 0.99 -3.02
CA ALA A 106 5.76 2.26 -3.03
C ALA A 106 5.38 2.68 -4.46
N LEU A 107 6.37 2.72 -5.37
CA LEU A 107 6.13 3.07 -6.78
C LEU A 107 5.18 2.09 -7.46
N GLY A 108 5.34 0.79 -7.20
CA GLY A 108 4.47 -0.26 -7.73
C GLY A 108 3.02 -0.10 -7.29
N ASN A 109 2.78 0.33 -6.04
CA ASN A 109 1.42 0.59 -5.56
C ASN A 109 0.79 1.83 -6.24
N VAL A 110 1.56 2.88 -6.51
CA VAL A 110 1.09 4.02 -7.32
C VAL A 110 0.78 3.57 -8.74
N ALA A 111 1.63 2.74 -9.34
CA ALA A 111 1.40 2.17 -10.66
C ALA A 111 0.16 1.26 -10.69
N ALA A 112 -0.06 0.46 -9.64
CA ALA A 112 -1.26 -0.36 -9.49
C ALA A 112 -2.52 0.50 -9.39
N ALA A 113 -2.49 1.60 -8.64
CA ALA A 113 -3.58 2.55 -8.56
C ALA A 113 -3.90 3.18 -9.93
N GLY A 114 -2.87 3.64 -10.64
CA GLY A 114 -3.02 4.17 -11.99
C GLY A 114 -3.59 3.14 -12.97
N ALA A 115 -3.10 1.90 -12.91
CA ALA A 115 -3.60 0.81 -13.75
C ALA A 115 -5.05 0.42 -13.43
N LEU A 116 -5.39 0.30 -12.15
CA LEU A 116 -6.76 -0.01 -11.70
C LEU A 116 -7.73 1.06 -12.15
N THR A 117 -7.39 2.33 -11.91
CA THR A 117 -8.24 3.46 -12.24
C THR A 117 -8.40 3.64 -13.75
N GLY A 118 -7.30 3.53 -14.51
CA GLY A 118 -7.32 3.63 -15.97
C GLY A 118 -8.07 2.47 -16.64
N VAL A 119 -7.72 1.23 -16.31
CA VAL A 119 -8.38 0.04 -16.89
C VAL A 119 -9.83 -0.03 -16.45
N GLY A 120 -10.12 0.23 -15.17
CA GLY A 120 -11.48 0.25 -14.65
C GLY A 120 -12.36 1.28 -15.35
N ALA A 121 -11.84 2.49 -15.57
CA ALA A 121 -12.56 3.54 -16.31
C ALA A 121 -12.83 3.14 -17.77
N VAL A 122 -11.84 2.55 -18.46
CA VAL A 122 -12.02 2.09 -19.86
C VAL A 122 -13.06 0.98 -19.93
N VAL A 123 -12.99 -0.03 -19.07
CA VAL A 123 -13.94 -1.15 -19.07
C VAL A 123 -15.34 -0.69 -18.68
N ALA A 124 -15.47 0.20 -17.69
CA ALA A 124 -16.76 0.78 -17.32
C ALA A 124 -17.33 1.61 -18.46
N HIS A 125 -16.51 2.40 -19.15
CA HIS A 125 -16.94 3.16 -20.32
C HIS A 125 -17.41 2.25 -21.47
N TRP A 126 -16.74 1.12 -21.72
CA TRP A 126 -17.24 0.14 -22.70
C TRP A 126 -18.57 -0.50 -22.31
N ARG A 127 -18.85 -0.62 -21.01
CA ARG A 127 -20.07 -1.25 -20.50
C ARG A 127 -21.27 -0.31 -20.50
N TYR A 128 -21.05 0.97 -20.22
CA TYR A 128 -22.12 1.94 -19.96
C TYR A 128 -22.14 3.12 -20.95
N GLY A 129 -21.09 3.33 -21.74
CA GLY A 129 -20.98 4.44 -22.69
C GLY A 129 -20.68 5.79 -22.03
N THR A 130 -20.95 6.87 -22.75
CA THR A 130 -20.92 8.24 -22.23
C THR A 130 -22.34 8.68 -21.89
N PRO A 131 -22.59 9.21 -20.68
CA PRO A 131 -23.90 9.77 -20.33
C PRO A 131 -24.33 10.90 -21.29
N ASP A 132 -25.46 10.74 -22.00
CA ASP A 132 -26.03 11.78 -22.86
C ASP A 132 -27.06 12.64 -22.11
N LEU A 133 -26.55 13.58 -21.32
CA LEU A 133 -27.36 14.52 -20.54
C LEU A 133 -28.14 15.51 -21.43
N ALA A 134 -27.66 15.76 -22.65
CA ALA A 134 -28.24 16.71 -23.59
C ALA A 134 -29.38 16.10 -24.42
N GLY A 135 -29.23 14.84 -24.83
CA GLY A 135 -30.21 14.10 -25.61
C GLY A 135 -31.37 13.51 -24.80
N ALA A 136 -31.33 13.56 -23.47
CA ALA A 136 -32.45 13.11 -22.65
C ALA A 136 -33.75 13.85 -23.06
N PRO A 137 -34.83 13.13 -23.44
CA PRO A 137 -36.06 13.73 -23.94
C PRO A 137 -36.85 14.37 -22.80
N LEU A 138 -36.53 15.62 -22.49
CA LEU A 138 -37.19 16.42 -21.46
C LEU A 138 -38.14 17.41 -22.13
N SER A 139 -39.38 17.47 -21.63
CA SER A 139 -40.38 18.47 -22.03
C SER A 139 -40.91 19.22 -20.80
N PRO A 140 -41.58 20.37 -20.97
CA PRO A 140 -42.25 21.05 -19.85
C PRO A 140 -43.30 20.18 -19.14
N GLU A 141 -43.86 19.19 -19.83
CA GLU A 141 -44.81 18.19 -19.32
C GLU A 141 -44.08 16.99 -18.69
N HIS A 142 -42.93 16.58 -19.23
CA HIS A 142 -42.08 15.50 -18.70
C HIS A 142 -40.70 16.05 -18.31
N ARG A 143 -40.63 16.65 -17.12
CA ARG A 143 -39.45 17.39 -16.66
C ARG A 143 -38.36 16.51 -16.04
N VAL A 144 -38.54 15.21 -15.90
CA VAL A 144 -37.60 14.31 -15.23
C VAL A 144 -37.29 13.13 -16.15
N GLY A 145 -36.01 12.83 -16.33
CA GLY A 145 -35.52 11.66 -17.04
C GLY A 145 -34.49 10.92 -16.19
N TYR A 146 -34.42 9.60 -16.37
CA TYR A 146 -33.47 8.71 -15.71
C TYR A 146 -32.43 8.24 -16.74
N LEU A 147 -31.18 8.18 -16.32
CA LEU A 147 -30.04 7.75 -17.14
C LEU A 147 -29.17 6.82 -16.31
N VAL A 148 -28.60 5.80 -16.94
CA VAL A 148 -27.61 4.94 -16.29
C VAL A 148 -26.22 5.46 -16.60
N GLU A 149 -25.42 5.71 -15.57
CA GLU A 149 -24.04 6.15 -15.66
C GLU A 149 -23.08 5.11 -15.09
N ALA A 150 -21.83 5.17 -15.57
CA ALA A 150 -20.76 4.38 -14.99
C ALA A 150 -20.47 4.85 -13.54
N PRO A 151 -20.22 3.93 -12.60
CA PRO A 151 -19.79 4.31 -11.27
C PRO A 151 -18.45 5.04 -11.33
N PRO A 152 -18.18 5.99 -10.42
CA PRO A 152 -16.92 6.70 -10.43
C PRO A 152 -15.82 5.87 -9.76
N VAL A 153 -14.65 5.80 -10.41
CA VAL A 153 -13.42 5.24 -9.82
C VAL A 153 -12.83 6.15 -8.73
N PHE A 154 -13.03 7.46 -8.86
CA PHE A 154 -12.53 8.46 -7.93
C PHE A 154 -13.69 9.12 -7.18
N PHE A 155 -13.47 9.52 -5.93
CA PHE A 155 -14.45 10.31 -5.18
C PHE A 155 -14.67 11.73 -5.73
N GLY A 156 -13.83 12.18 -6.67
CA GLY A 156 -14.00 13.46 -7.34
C GLY A 156 -12.91 13.73 -8.38
N HIS A 157 -13.11 14.80 -9.13
CA HIS A 157 -12.26 15.19 -10.26
C HIS A 157 -11.18 16.22 -9.90
N SER A 158 -11.10 16.63 -8.63
CA SER A 158 -10.06 17.54 -8.18
C SER A 158 -8.69 16.86 -8.35
N PRO A 159 -7.67 17.55 -8.93
CA PRO A 159 -6.33 16.98 -9.10
C PRO A 159 -5.74 16.46 -7.79
N TRP A 160 -6.03 17.12 -6.66
CA TRP A 160 -5.57 16.71 -5.35
C TRP A 160 -6.24 15.43 -4.84
N VAL A 161 -7.53 15.26 -5.12
CA VAL A 161 -8.26 14.02 -4.77
C VAL A 161 -7.69 12.87 -5.58
N ILE A 162 -7.50 13.06 -6.89
CA ILE A 162 -6.91 12.05 -7.78
C ILE A 162 -5.51 11.67 -7.30
N ALA A 163 -4.64 12.65 -7.07
CA ALA A 163 -3.27 12.40 -6.59
C ALA A 163 -3.26 11.65 -5.25
N THR A 164 -4.15 12.03 -4.33
CA THR A 164 -4.29 11.37 -3.03
C THR A 164 -4.72 9.92 -3.20
N THR A 165 -5.72 9.62 -4.03
CA THR A 165 -6.16 8.25 -4.32
C THR A 165 -5.04 7.40 -4.91
N LEU A 166 -4.23 7.97 -5.82
CA LEU A 166 -3.12 7.24 -6.45
C LEU A 166 -1.97 6.95 -5.47
N ILE A 167 -1.68 7.87 -4.54
CA ILE A 167 -0.60 7.72 -3.55
C ILE A 167 -1.03 6.87 -2.36
N PHE A 168 -2.32 6.87 -2.02
CA PHE A 168 -2.87 6.18 -0.85
C PHE A 168 -2.38 4.73 -0.66
N PRO A 169 -2.43 3.82 -1.65
CA PRO A 169 -1.96 2.45 -1.46
C PRO A 169 -0.45 2.35 -1.20
N ALA A 170 0.35 3.31 -1.69
CA ALA A 170 1.77 3.37 -1.36
C ALA A 170 1.98 3.69 0.13
N GLY A 171 1.15 4.57 0.70
CA GLY A 171 1.14 4.85 2.15
C GLY A 171 0.76 3.63 2.99
N VAL A 172 -0.28 2.89 2.57
CA VAL A 172 -0.69 1.64 3.23
C VAL A 172 0.44 0.59 3.17
N ALA A 173 1.03 0.39 2.00
CA ALA A 173 2.12 -0.57 1.83
C ALA A 173 3.36 -0.17 2.65
N ALA A 174 3.69 1.11 2.71
CA ALA A 174 4.77 1.64 3.53
C ALA A 174 4.52 1.39 5.03
N LEU A 175 3.29 1.59 5.51
CA LEU A 175 2.91 1.32 6.89
C LEU A 175 3.08 -0.16 7.24
N VAL A 176 2.59 -1.07 6.39
CA VAL A 176 2.76 -2.52 6.58
C VAL A 176 4.25 -2.90 6.59
N TYR A 177 5.02 -2.39 5.62
CA TYR A 177 6.46 -2.64 5.54
C TYR A 177 7.19 -2.11 6.78
N LEU A 178 6.80 -0.94 7.30
CA LEU A 178 7.34 -0.36 8.53
C LEU A 178 7.05 -1.25 9.73
N PHE A 179 5.81 -1.75 9.91
CA PHE A 179 5.50 -2.69 10.98
C PHE A 179 6.37 -3.94 10.92
N CYS A 180 6.56 -4.51 9.74
CA CYS A 180 7.44 -5.66 9.57
C CYS A 180 8.91 -5.35 9.89
N THR A 181 9.37 -4.15 9.52
CA THR A 181 10.72 -3.64 9.81
C THR A 181 10.92 -3.50 11.32
N LEU A 182 10.00 -2.84 12.02
CA LEU A 182 10.04 -2.64 13.48
C LEU A 182 9.96 -3.95 14.26
N ALA A 183 9.28 -4.97 13.72
CA ALA A 183 9.19 -6.30 14.34
C ALA A 183 10.47 -7.15 14.16
N THR A 184 11.45 -6.69 13.38
CA THR A 184 12.68 -7.45 13.08
C THR A 184 13.81 -7.08 14.02
N LYS A 185 14.31 -8.07 14.77
CA LYS A 185 15.39 -7.87 15.75
C LYS A 185 16.77 -7.63 15.14
N ARG A 186 16.94 -7.91 13.85
CA ARG A 186 18.22 -7.75 13.15
C ARG A 186 18.27 -6.41 12.45
N ASP A 187 19.37 -5.68 12.62
CA ASP A 187 19.60 -4.39 11.97
C ASP A 187 19.71 -4.49 10.45
N ASP A 188 20.21 -5.64 9.94
CA ASP A 188 20.28 -5.92 8.51
C ASP A 188 18.93 -6.34 7.90
N LEU A 189 17.87 -6.39 8.71
CA LEU A 189 16.53 -6.89 8.35
C LEU A 189 16.55 -8.31 7.76
N GLY A 190 17.63 -9.08 7.93
CA GLY A 190 17.88 -10.35 7.26
C GLY A 190 18.06 -10.23 5.74
N ALA A 191 18.52 -9.07 5.25
CA ALA A 191 18.87 -8.84 3.86
C ALA A 191 20.15 -9.59 3.45
N TRP A 192 20.34 -9.76 2.14
CA TRP A 192 21.62 -10.22 1.58
C TRP A 192 22.51 -9.01 1.23
N PRO A 193 23.83 -9.05 1.45
CA PRO A 193 24.59 -10.12 2.11
C PRO A 193 24.33 -10.18 3.62
N PRO A 194 24.32 -11.37 4.26
CA PRO A 194 24.06 -11.50 5.68
C PRO A 194 25.16 -10.79 6.46
N VAL A 195 24.76 -9.95 7.42
CA VAL A 195 25.69 -9.34 8.36
C VAL A 195 25.61 -10.13 9.67
N GLU A 196 26.73 -10.72 10.09
CA GLU A 196 26.79 -11.36 11.40
C GLU A 196 26.58 -10.30 12.49
N PRO A 197 25.63 -10.49 13.42
CA PRO A 197 25.44 -9.56 14.53
C PRO A 197 26.75 -9.46 15.32
N ALA A 198 27.30 -8.25 15.44
CA ALA A 198 28.51 -8.04 16.22
C ALA A 198 28.24 -8.54 17.66
N PRO A 199 29.12 -9.36 18.25
CA PRO A 199 28.92 -9.85 19.61
C PRO A 199 28.86 -8.66 20.56
N VAL A 200 27.78 -8.55 21.33
CA VAL A 200 27.65 -7.56 22.39
C VAL A 200 28.79 -7.80 23.38
N ARG A 201 29.80 -6.92 23.39
CA ARG A 201 30.79 -6.89 24.48
C ARG A 201 30.09 -6.36 25.72
N LEU A 202 29.69 -7.26 26.60
CA LEU A 202 29.35 -6.86 27.96
C LEU A 202 30.60 -6.20 28.59
N PRO A 203 30.44 -5.09 29.33
CA PRO A 203 31.56 -4.55 30.10
C PRO A 203 32.11 -5.69 30.96
N ALA A 204 33.43 -5.90 30.89
CA ALA A 204 34.09 -6.88 31.74
C ALA A 204 33.65 -6.61 33.18
N ALA A 205 33.11 -7.62 33.85
CA ALA A 205 32.82 -7.50 35.27
C ALA A 205 34.11 -7.05 35.94
N VAL A 206 34.12 -5.85 36.51
CA VAL A 206 35.22 -5.37 37.33
C VAL A 206 35.30 -6.37 38.48
N ALA A 207 36.33 -7.23 38.45
CA ALA A 207 36.58 -8.14 39.55
C ALA A 207 36.69 -7.28 40.83
N PRO A 208 36.06 -7.68 41.95
CA PRO A 208 36.23 -6.94 43.19
C PRO A 208 37.72 -6.88 43.48
N VAL A 209 38.26 -5.66 43.61
CA VAL A 209 39.61 -5.44 44.11
C VAL A 209 39.68 -6.14 45.46
N ALA A 210 40.43 -7.24 45.52
CA ALA A 210 40.79 -7.84 46.79
C ALA A 210 41.58 -6.77 47.55
N THR A 211 40.98 -6.22 48.61
CA THR A 211 41.73 -5.45 49.59
C THR A 211 42.81 -6.36 50.14
N ASP A 212 44.06 -6.05 49.85
CA ASP A 212 45.21 -6.72 50.45
C ASP A 212 45.02 -6.71 51.97
N ALA A 213 44.90 -7.90 52.55
CA ALA A 213 44.98 -8.08 53.99
C ALA A 213 46.39 -7.67 54.41
N GLN A 214 46.50 -6.57 55.17
CA GLN A 214 47.75 -6.15 55.78
C GLN A 214 48.33 -7.31 56.59
N SER A 215 49.54 -7.75 56.25
CA SER A 215 50.31 -8.66 57.10
C SER A 215 50.61 -7.97 58.42
N GLU A 216 50.03 -8.49 59.50
CA GLU A 216 50.36 -8.11 60.87
C GLU A 216 51.81 -8.51 61.16
N VAL A 217 52.67 -7.51 61.37
CA VAL A 217 54.08 -7.69 61.73
C VAL A 217 54.14 -8.13 63.20
N PRO A 218 54.76 -9.27 63.55
CA PRO A 218 54.93 -9.67 64.94
C PRO A 218 55.88 -8.72 65.67
N ALA A 219 55.46 -8.22 66.84
CA ALA A 219 56.30 -7.40 67.72
C ALA A 219 57.48 -8.20 68.28
N GLU A 220 58.70 -7.69 68.13
CA GLU A 220 59.89 -8.22 68.80
C GLU A 220 59.85 -7.92 70.32
N PRO A 221 60.30 -8.85 71.19
CA PRO A 221 60.38 -8.61 72.62
C PRO A 221 61.62 -7.78 72.98
N SER A 222 61.40 -6.71 73.75
CA SER A 222 62.45 -5.85 74.30
C SER A 222 63.40 -6.61 75.25
N CYS A 223 64.70 -6.35 75.12
CA CYS A 223 65.71 -6.55 76.16
C CYS A 223 65.96 -5.23 76.89
#